data_AF-A0A495IYV6-F1
#
_entry.id   AF-A0A495IYV6-F1
#
_cell.length_a   1.000
_cell.length_b   1.000
_cell.length_c   1.000
_cell.angle_alpha   90.00
_cell.angle_beta   90.00
_cell.angle_gamma   90.00
#
_symmetry.space_group_name_H-M   'P 1'
#
loop_
_entity.id
_entity.type
_entity.pdbx_description
1 polymer ?
#
loop_
_entity_poly.entity_id
_entity_poly.type
_entity_poly.pdbx_seq_one_letter_code
_entity_poly.pdbx_strand_id
1 'polypeptide(L)'
;MFWVNLLPAAIALAIIGMFFFDKPDNDWLTIGAFVFLCTGLAAQVIYFLQFNFKKHANNRNLWLYSVIYNALCIIAWIAEIITVPFTGISILILYPIAFFYLSYSAYQQLKPGNQSL
;
A
#
# COMPACT_ATOMS: atom_id res chain seq x y z
N MET A 1 -11.94 -9.96 -0.16
CA MET A 1 -11.01 -8.83 -0.39
C MET A 1 -10.31 -8.35 0.88
N PHE A 2 -10.99 -8.21 2.04
CA PHE A 2 -10.37 -7.79 3.32
C PHE A 2 -9.13 -8.62 3.72
N TRP A 3 -9.23 -9.95 3.68
CA TRP A 3 -8.14 -10.86 4.06
C TRP A 3 -6.90 -10.80 3.17
N VAL A 4 -7.06 -10.46 1.88
CA VAL A 4 -5.94 -10.38 0.93
C VAL A 4 -5.10 -9.13 1.19
N ASN A 5 -5.73 -8.05 1.66
CA ASN A 5 -5.04 -6.87 2.16
C ASN A 5 -4.47 -7.08 3.57
N LEU A 6 -5.15 -7.81 4.44
CA LEU A 6 -4.68 -8.07 5.80
C LEU A 6 -3.32 -8.80 5.83
N LEU A 7 -3.05 -9.66 4.85
CA LEU A 7 -1.83 -10.46 4.77
C LEU A 7 -0.54 -9.61 4.68
N PRO A 8 -0.38 -8.65 3.75
CA PRO A 8 0.78 -7.76 3.73
C PRO A 8 0.88 -6.84 4.96
N ALA A 9 -0.24 -6.43 5.58
CA ALA A 9 -0.18 -5.70 6.86
C ALA A 9 0.30 -6.59 8.01
N ALA A 10 -0.15 -7.84 8.07
CA ALA A 10 0.27 -8.80 9.08
C ALA A 10 1.75 -9.18 8.91
N ILE A 11 2.23 -9.33 7.67
CA ILE A 11 3.66 -9.56 7.37
C ILE A 11 4.48 -8.32 7.74
N ALA A 12 4.03 -7.11 7.39
CA ALA A 12 4.70 -5.87 7.78
C ALA A 12 4.76 -5.72 9.31
N LEU A 13 3.67 -6.01 10.02
CA LEU A 13 3.61 -6.00 11.48
C LEU A 13 4.53 -7.05 12.11
N ALA A 14 4.64 -8.24 11.52
CA ALA A 14 5.53 -9.29 12.00
C ALA A 14 7.01 -8.91 11.81
N ILE A 15 7.36 -8.36 10.65
CA ILE A 15 8.72 -7.84 10.36
C ILE A 15 9.05 -6.72 11.35
N ILE A 16 8.13 -5.77 11.55
CA ILE A 16 8.29 -4.68 12.50
C ILE A 16 8.40 -5.18 13.93
N GLY A 17 7.58 -6.15 14.34
CA GLY A 17 7.72 -6.82 15.63
C GLY A 17 9.14 -7.36 15.81
N MET A 18 9.65 -8.12 14.84
CA MET A 18 11.01 -8.65 14.89
C MET A 18 12.09 -7.56 14.99
N PHE A 19 11.95 -6.44 14.25
CA PHE A 19 12.92 -5.35 14.30
C PHE A 19 12.85 -4.50 15.59
N PHE A 20 11.65 -4.25 16.13
CA PHE A 20 11.46 -3.41 17.32
C PHE A 20 11.71 -4.15 18.64
N PHE A 21 11.56 -5.49 18.68
CA PHE A 21 11.80 -6.25 19.90
C PHE A 21 13.29 -6.39 20.24
N ASP A 22 14.20 -6.36 19.25
CA ASP A 22 15.61 -6.64 19.51
C ASP A 22 16.47 -5.40 19.79
N LYS A 23 16.16 -4.20 19.26
CA LYS A 23 16.85 -2.95 19.63
C LYS A 23 15.99 -1.71 19.39
N PRO A 24 15.68 -0.90 20.42
CA PRO A 24 15.08 0.42 20.26
C PRO A 24 16.16 1.47 19.93
N ASP A 25 17.06 1.15 19.01
CA ASP A 25 17.96 2.18 18.48
C ASP A 25 17.14 3.04 17.51
N ASN A 26 17.06 4.34 17.81
CA ASN A 26 16.26 5.32 17.10
C ASN A 26 16.89 5.64 15.72
N ASP A 27 16.92 4.63 14.85
CA ASP A 27 17.46 4.71 13.50
C ASP A 27 16.35 5.12 12.50
N TRP A 28 16.73 5.92 11.50
CA TRP A 28 15.86 6.42 10.44
C TRP A 28 15.18 5.29 9.66
N LEU A 29 15.83 4.12 9.57
CA LEU A 29 15.25 2.91 8.98
C LEU A 29 14.02 2.43 9.74
N THR A 30 14.09 2.40 11.07
CA THR A 30 13.00 1.97 11.96
C THR A 30 11.81 2.93 11.88
N ILE A 31 12.09 4.25 11.85
CA ILE A 31 11.07 5.29 11.65
C ILE A 31 10.43 5.14 10.25
N GLY A 32 11.25 4.93 9.22
CA GLY A 32 10.77 4.70 7.86
C GLY A 32 9.84 3.49 7.75
N ALA A 33 10.22 2.38 8.37
CA ALA A 33 9.39 1.17 8.43
C ALA A 33 8.05 1.42 9.15
N PHE A 34 8.07 2.16 10.26
CA PHE A 34 6.86 2.54 10.99
C PHE A 34 5.92 3.44 10.17
N VAL A 35 6.46 4.44 9.47
CA VAL A 35 5.69 5.30 8.56
C VAL A 35 5.11 4.48 7.41
N PHE A 36 5.88 3.54 6.86
CA PHE A 36 5.41 2.64 5.81
C PHE A 36 4.27 1.73 6.30
N LEU A 37 4.32 1.26 7.55
CA LEU A 37 3.23 0.49 8.16
C LEU A 37 1.97 1.34 8.39
N CYS A 38 2.10 2.55 8.94
CA CYS A 38 0.97 3.45 9.15
C CYS A 38 0.28 3.80 7.81
N THR A 39 1.06 4.07 6.77
CA THR A 39 0.53 4.36 5.43
C THR A 39 -0.07 3.11 4.79
N GLY A 40 0.50 1.93 5.00
CA GLY A 40 -0.09 0.68 4.55
C GLY A 40 -1.43 0.35 5.20
N LEU A 41 -1.56 0.55 6.51
CA LEU A 41 -2.84 0.39 7.20
C LEU A 41 -3.89 1.39 6.69
N ALA A 42 -3.50 2.66 6.49
CA ALA A 42 -4.38 3.66 5.92
C ALA A 42 -4.83 3.29 4.50
N ALA A 43 -3.93 2.78 3.65
CA ALA A 43 -4.25 2.31 2.31
C ALA A 43 -5.27 1.15 2.34
N GLN A 44 -5.18 0.24 3.31
CA GLN A 44 -6.16 -0.85 3.44
C GLN A 44 -7.54 -0.35 3.82
N VAL A 45 -7.63 0.60 4.74
CA VAL A 45 -8.90 1.24 5.11
C VAL A 45 -9.49 1.96 3.89
N ILE A 46 -8.66 2.69 3.14
CA ILE A 46 -9.10 3.39 1.92
C ILE A 46 -9.61 2.39 0.87
N TYR A 47 -8.90 1.29 0.65
CA TYR A 47 -9.37 0.24 -0.26
C TYR A 47 -10.68 -0.39 0.20
N PHE A 48 -10.79 -0.71 1.49
CA PHE A 48 -12.04 -1.21 2.05
C PHE A 48 -13.18 -0.22 1.77
N LEU A 49 -12.95 1.08 1.98
CA LEU A 49 -13.95 2.11 1.71
C LEU A 49 -14.31 2.18 0.22
N GLN A 50 -13.31 2.18 -0.67
CA GLN A 50 -13.49 2.24 -2.13
C GLN A 50 -14.24 1.04 -2.69
N PHE A 51 -14.01 -0.17 -2.18
CA PHE A 51 -14.65 -1.38 -2.68
C PHE A 51 -16.04 -1.63 -2.08
N ASN A 52 -16.33 -1.13 -0.87
CA ASN A 52 -17.60 -1.40 -0.19
C ASN A 52 -18.60 -0.24 -0.27
N PHE A 53 -18.16 1.00 -0.49
CA PHE A 53 -19.03 2.18 -0.46
C PHE A 53 -18.91 3.02 -1.74
N LYS A 54 -20.01 3.14 -2.50
CA LYS A 54 -20.07 3.90 -3.76
C LYS A 54 -19.59 5.35 -3.61
N LYS A 55 -19.89 6.02 -2.49
CA LYS A 55 -19.43 7.39 -2.21
C LYS A 55 -17.90 7.52 -2.25
N HIS A 56 -17.18 6.53 -1.71
CA HIS A 56 -15.72 6.52 -1.70
C HIS A 56 -15.16 5.98 -3.01
N ALA A 57 -15.86 5.05 -3.66
CA ALA A 57 -15.55 4.59 -5.02
C ALA A 57 -15.63 5.70 -6.06
N ASN A 58 -16.47 6.72 -5.86
CA ASN A 58 -16.57 7.87 -6.76
C ASN A 58 -15.66 9.05 -6.36
N ASN A 59 -14.89 8.91 -5.28
CA ASN A 59 -13.99 9.95 -4.83
C ASN A 59 -12.63 9.82 -5.53
N ARG A 60 -12.39 10.71 -6.50
CA ARG A 60 -11.16 10.77 -7.30
C ARG A 60 -9.89 10.93 -6.44
N ASN A 61 -9.95 11.69 -5.35
CA ASN A 61 -8.79 11.95 -4.50
C ASN A 61 -8.33 10.68 -3.77
N LEU A 62 -9.26 9.81 -3.39
CA LEU A 62 -8.91 8.52 -2.79
C LEU A 62 -8.21 7.61 -3.80
N TRP A 63 -8.64 7.61 -5.07
CA TRP A 63 -7.95 6.84 -6.11
C TRP A 63 -6.57 7.40 -6.44
N LEU A 64 -6.42 8.73 -6.41
CA LEU A 64 -5.10 9.37 -6.55
C LEU A 64 -4.16 8.94 -5.42
N TYR A 65 -4.63 8.93 -4.17
CA TYR A 65 -3.87 8.41 -3.04
C TYR A 65 -3.43 6.97 -3.29
N SER A 66 -4.36 6.10 -3.71
CA SER A 66 -4.07 4.70 -4.01
C SER A 66 -3.02 4.55 -5.14
N VAL A 67 -3.08 5.38 -6.18
CA VAL A 67 -2.07 5.39 -7.26
C VAL A 67 -0.69 5.74 -6.72
N ILE A 68 -0.57 6.83 -5.95
CA ILE A 68 0.70 7.29 -5.38
C ILE A 68 1.26 6.22 -4.43
N TYR A 69 0.43 5.67 -3.55
CA TYR A 69 0.84 4.66 -2.58
C TYR A 69 1.38 3.39 -3.27
N ASN A 70 0.70 2.87 -4.30
CA ASN A 70 1.21 1.69 -5.01
C ASN A 70 2.47 1.99 -5.81
N ALA A 71 2.63 3.18 -6.39
CA ALA A 71 3.86 3.55 -7.06
C ALA A 71 5.05 3.52 -6.10
N LEU A 72 4.89 4.06 -4.88
CA LEU A 72 5.89 3.98 -3.82
C LEU A 72 6.19 2.53 -3.42
N CYS A 73 5.17 1.68 -3.29
CA CYS A 73 5.36 0.26 -3.01
C CYS A 73 6.14 -0.45 -4.12
N ILE A 74 5.86 -0.17 -5.40
CA ILE A 74 6.60 -0.74 -6.53
C ILE A 74 8.07 -0.33 -6.46
N ILE A 75 8.36 0.96 -6.22
CA ILE A 75 9.73 1.46 -6.08
C ILE A 75 10.45 0.78 -4.91
N ALA A 76 9.78 0.64 -3.75
CA ALA A 76 10.33 -0.04 -2.59
C ALA A 76 10.66 -1.51 -2.87
N TRP A 77 9.76 -2.23 -3.57
CA TRP A 77 10.01 -3.62 -3.99
C TRP A 77 11.14 -3.74 -5.01
N ILE A 78 11.26 -2.81 -5.96
CA ILE A 78 12.38 -2.80 -6.91
C ILE A 78 13.69 -2.59 -6.17
N ALA A 79 13.75 -1.64 -5.22
CA ALA A 79 14.92 -1.41 -4.40
C ALA A 79 15.32 -2.68 -3.63
N GLU A 80 14.35 -3.35 -2.99
CA GLU A 80 14.56 -4.61 -2.26
C GLU A 80 15.07 -5.74 -3.16
N ILE A 81 14.52 -5.89 -4.37
CA ILE A 81 14.98 -6.91 -5.34
C ILE A 81 16.43 -6.66 -5.77
N ILE A 82 16.88 -5.41 -5.81
CA ILE A 82 18.25 -5.05 -6.17
C ILE A 82 19.20 -5.30 -5.00
N THR A 83 18.77 -5.08 -3.76
CA THR A 83 19.62 -5.19 -2.57
C THR A 83 19.65 -6.58 -1.95
N VAL A 84 18.61 -7.39 -2.15
CA VAL A 84 18.46 -8.72 -1.53
C VAL A 84 18.35 -9.79 -2.62
N PRO A 85 19.07 -10.93 -2.51
CA PRO A 85 18.94 -12.02 -3.46
C PRO A 85 17.48 -12.45 -3.61
N PHE A 86 17.06 -12.66 -4.86
CA PHE A 86 15.68 -12.93 -5.23
C PHE A 86 15.09 -14.08 -4.40
N THR A 87 14.27 -13.75 -3.42
CA THR A 87 13.52 -14.72 -2.62
C THR A 87 12.14 -14.91 -3.22
N GLY A 88 11.45 -16.02 -2.93
CA GLY A 88 10.06 -16.22 -3.40
C GLY A 88 9.10 -15.09 -3.00
N ILE A 89 9.50 -14.24 -2.04
CA ILE A 89 8.82 -13.04 -1.58
C ILE A 89 8.84 -11.92 -2.65
N SER A 90 9.82 -11.89 -3.56
CA SER A 90 9.91 -10.90 -4.65
C SER A 90 8.71 -10.94 -5.62
N ILE A 91 7.98 -12.06 -5.69
CA ILE A 91 6.75 -12.17 -6.48
C ILE A 91 5.62 -11.28 -5.94
N LEU A 92 5.71 -10.84 -4.68
CA LEU A 92 4.72 -9.96 -4.05
C LEU A 92 4.67 -8.57 -4.70
N ILE A 93 5.68 -8.18 -5.49
CA ILE A 93 5.65 -6.95 -6.30
C ILE A 93 4.49 -6.92 -7.30
N LEU A 94 4.00 -8.09 -7.72
CA LEU A 94 2.84 -8.18 -8.63
C LEU A 94 1.58 -7.60 -7.99
N TYR A 95 1.48 -7.62 -6.66
CA TYR A 95 0.33 -7.09 -5.92
C TYR A 95 0.18 -5.58 -6.09
N PRO A 96 1.16 -4.73 -5.70
CA PRO A 96 1.06 -3.29 -5.91
C PRO A 96 0.99 -2.92 -7.40
N ILE A 97 1.56 -3.71 -8.32
CA ILE A 97 1.38 -3.50 -9.76
C ILE A 97 -0.08 -3.65 -10.19
N ALA A 98 -0.74 -4.75 -9.81
CA ALA A 98 -2.15 -4.98 -10.13
C ALA A 98 -3.05 -3.88 -9.53
N PHE A 99 -2.80 -3.50 -8.28
CA PHE A 99 -3.54 -2.44 -7.60
C PHE A 99 -3.26 -1.05 -8.18
N PHE A 100 -2.05 -0.79 -8.67
CA PHE A 100 -1.72 0.44 -9.39
C PHE A 100 -2.55 0.58 -10.65
N TYR A 101 -2.60 -0.47 -11.50
CA TYR A 101 -3.42 -0.43 -12.72
C TYR A 101 -4.90 -0.21 -12.43
N LEU A 102 -5.43 -0.91 -11.43
CA LEU A 102 -6.83 -0.77 -11.02
C LEU A 102 -7.12 0.65 -10.53
N SER A 103 -6.25 1.18 -9.66
CA SER A 103 -6.41 2.53 -9.09
C SER A 103 -6.25 3.61 -10.16
N TYR A 104 -5.32 3.44 -11.10
CA TYR A 104 -5.09 4.37 -12.20
C TYR A 104 -6.27 4.38 -13.18
N SER A 105 -6.80 3.22 -13.54
CA SER A 105 -8.00 3.11 -14.38
C SER A 105 -9.21 3.80 -13.72
N ALA A 106 -9.46 3.53 -12.44
CA ALA A 106 -10.53 4.18 -11.68
C ALA A 106 -10.34 5.70 -11.58
N TYR A 107 -9.12 6.17 -11.36
CA TYR A 107 -8.79 7.60 -11.31
C TYR A 107 -9.05 8.33 -12.64
N GLN A 108 -8.74 7.70 -13.77
CA GLN A 108 -8.96 8.28 -15.10
C GLN A 108 -10.44 8.34 -15.49
N GLN A 109 -11.23 7.37 -15.04
CA GLN A 109 -12.68 7.34 -15.30
C GLN A 109 -13.44 8.42 -14.51
N LEU A 110 -12.90 8.86 -13.37
CA LEU A 110 -13.51 9.90 -12.54
C LEU A 110 -13.08 11.29 -13.01
N LYS A 111 -13.99 12.01 -13.68
CA LYS A 111 -13.81 13.42 -14.02
C LYS A 111 -13.97 14.31 -12.78
N PRO A 112 -13.22 15.43 -12.65
CA PRO A 112 -13.29 16.33 -11.50
C PRO A 112 -14.65 17.01 -11.26
N GLY A 113 -15.67 16.78 -12.10
CA GLY A 113 -17.03 17.34 -11.95
C GLY A 113 -18.14 16.32 -11.61
N ASN A 114 -17.86 15.01 -11.57
CA ASN A 114 -18.89 13.97 -11.34
C ASN A 114 -19.03 13.56 -9.85
N GLN A 115 -18.49 14.35 -8.92
CA GLN A 115 -18.52 14.07 -7.49
C GLN A 115 -19.83 14.52 -6.81
N SER A 116 -20.97 14.38 -7.49
CA SER A 116 -22.27 14.73 -6.90
C SER A 116 -22.77 13.61 -5.99
N LEU A 117 -22.63 13.87 -4.68
CA LEU A 117 -23.34 13.35 -3.49
C LEU A 117 -23.67 11.85 -3.43
#